data_AF-A0A3N4SN30-F1
#
_entry.id   AF-A0A3N4SN30-F1
#
_cell.length_a   1.000
_cell.length_b   1.000
_cell.length_c   1.000
_cell.angle_alpha   90.00
_cell.angle_beta   90.00
_cell.angle_gamma   90.00
#
_symmetry.space_group_name_H-M   'P 1'
#
loop_
_entity.id
_entity.type
_entity.pdbx_description
1 polymer ?
#
loop_
_entity_poly.entity_id
_entity_poly.type
_entity_poly.pdbx_seq_one_letter_code
_entity_poly.pdbx_strand_id
1 'polypeptide(L)'
;MDAMTASAILAEQLAARGLSVTNRDLHAVTVANPMHPDLGEIVTAQGGRYLTDYGYEIGEHGDEPATADRVAFLLGLPRESIPRPAEVVR
;
A
#
# COMPACT_ATOMS: atom_id res chain seq x y z
N MET A 1 -1.21 -0.40 17.52
CA MET A 1 -1.65 0.80 16.78
C MET A 1 -3.11 0.62 16.43
N ASP A 2 -3.96 1.63 16.65
CA ASP A 2 -5.37 1.56 16.26
C ASP A 2 -5.57 1.66 14.74
N ALA A 3 -6.74 1.26 14.26
CA ALA A 3 -7.04 1.19 12.83
C ALA A 3 -7.06 2.56 12.14
N MET A 4 -7.38 3.64 12.86
CA MET A 4 -7.41 4.99 12.30
C MET A 4 -5.99 5.49 12.02
N THR A 5 -5.10 5.36 13.01
CA THR A 5 -3.69 5.74 12.90
C THR A 5 -3.00 4.90 11.84
N ALA A 6 -3.26 3.59 11.83
CA ALA A 6 -2.77 2.65 10.84
C ALA A 6 -3.19 3.07 9.42
N SER A 7 -4.49 3.32 9.19
CA SER A 7 -5.00 3.77 7.90
C SER A 7 -4.39 5.09 7.43
N ALA A 8 -4.17 6.06 8.34
CA ALA A 8 -3.54 7.33 8.00
C ALA A 8 -2.07 7.17 7.58
N ILE A 9 -1.29 6.36 8.30
CA ILE A 9 0.11 6.06 7.95
C ILE A 9 0.17 5.34 6.61
N LEU A 10 -0.71 4.35 6.39
CA LEU A 10 -0.77 3.65 5.11
C LEU A 10 -1.09 4.62 3.96
N ALA A 11 -2.05 5.53 4.14
CA ALA A 11 -2.39 6.55 3.13
C ALA A 11 -1.17 7.38 2.71
N GLU A 12 -0.38 7.85 3.68
CA GLU A 12 0.86 8.60 3.42
C GLU A 12 1.88 7.75 2.65
N GLN A 13 2.08 6.49 3.05
CA GLN A 13 3.01 5.56 2.39
C GLN A 13 2.61 5.24 0.94
N LEU A 14 1.32 5.16 0.66
CA LEU A 14 0.79 4.94 -0.69
C LEU A 14 0.99 6.18 -1.56
N ALA A 15 0.68 7.37 -1.02
CA ALA A 15 0.90 8.63 -1.73
C ALA A 15 2.39 8.86 -2.05
N ALA A 16 3.29 8.50 -1.11
CA ALA A 16 4.74 8.58 -1.32
C ALA A 16 5.24 7.69 -2.49
N ARG A 17 4.49 6.63 -2.84
CA ARG A 17 4.78 5.74 -3.99
C ARG A 17 4.15 6.23 -5.29
N GLY A 18 3.52 7.39 -5.29
CA GLY A 18 2.89 7.99 -6.47
C GLY A 18 1.48 7.47 -6.76
N LEU A 19 0.83 6.78 -5.82
CA LEU A 19 -0.58 6.43 -5.93
C LEU A 19 -1.47 7.64 -5.65
N SER A 20 -2.62 7.69 -6.33
CA SER A 20 -3.72 8.56 -5.92
C SER A 20 -4.44 7.90 -4.75
N VAL A 21 -4.61 8.64 -3.65
CA VAL A 21 -5.21 8.14 -2.41
C VAL A 21 -6.38 9.03 -2.03
N THR A 22 -7.54 8.42 -1.76
CA THR A 22 -8.72 9.09 -1.22
C THR A 22 -9.17 8.37 0.05
N ASN A 23 -9.24 9.08 1.18
CA ASN A 23 -9.81 8.51 2.39
C ASN A 23 -11.30 8.30 2.20
N ARG A 24 -11.76 7.05 2.35
CA ARG A 24 -13.19 6.71 2.24
C ARG A 24 -13.90 6.89 3.57
N ASP A 25 -13.26 6.45 4.66
CA ASP A 25 -13.69 6.64 6.04
C ASP A 25 -12.47 6.65 6.98
N LEU A 26 -12.68 6.43 8.29
CA LEU A 26 -11.63 6.42 9.30
C LEU A 26 -10.69 5.21 9.21
N HIS A 27 -11.06 4.16 8.48
CA HIS A 27 -10.34 2.88 8.44
C HIS A 27 -10.08 2.38 7.02
N ALA A 28 -10.64 3.01 5.99
CA ALA A 28 -10.48 2.60 4.61
C ALA A 28 -9.98 3.72 3.70
N VAL A 29 -9.08 3.34 2.79
CA VAL A 29 -8.57 4.19 1.72
C VAL A 29 -8.89 3.59 0.36
N THR A 30 -9.36 4.43 -0.56
CA THR A 30 -9.41 4.10 -1.98
C THR A 30 -8.09 4.53 -2.62
N VAL A 31 -7.45 3.62 -3.33
CA VAL A 31 -6.19 3.85 -4.04
C VAL A 31 -6.35 3.58 -5.53
N ALA A 32 -5.70 4.39 -6.36
CA ALA A 32 -5.68 4.18 -7.80
C ALA A 32 -4.32 4.53 -8.40
N ASN A 33 -3.97 3.86 -9.51
CA ASN A 33 -2.86 4.28 -10.35
C ASN A 33 -3.28 5.53 -11.15
N PRO A 34 -2.61 6.69 -10.99
CA PRO A 34 -2.99 7.90 -11.69
C PRO A 34 -2.83 7.82 -13.22
N MET A 35 -2.02 6.89 -13.73
CA MET A 35 -1.86 6.64 -15.18
C MET A 35 -2.88 5.64 -15.74
N HIS A 36 -3.51 4.85 -14.87
CA HIS A 36 -4.55 3.88 -15.22
C HIS A 36 -5.69 3.98 -14.20
N PRO A 37 -6.59 4.98 -14.32
CA PRO A 37 -7.59 5.27 -13.29
C PRO A 37 -8.56 4.13 -12.99
N ASP A 38 -8.77 3.23 -13.95
CA ASP A 38 -9.61 2.04 -13.78
C ASP A 38 -8.90 0.93 -12.97
N LEU A 39 -7.61 1.08 -12.71
CA LEU A 39 -6.80 0.18 -11.88
C LEU A 39 -6.65 0.77 -10.48
N GLY A 40 -7.49 0.29 -9.57
CA GLY A 40 -7.52 0.71 -8.16
C GLY A 40 -7.89 -0.43 -7.21
N GLU A 41 -7.82 -0.12 -5.92
CA GLU A 41 -8.14 -1.03 -4.83
C GLU A 41 -8.73 -0.22 -3.65
N ILE A 42 -9.51 -0.88 -2.80
CA ILE A 42 -9.89 -0.32 -1.49
C ILE A 42 -9.15 -1.13 -0.43
N VAL A 43 -8.41 -0.44 0.43
CA VAL A 43 -7.67 -1.07 1.52
C VAL A 43 -8.28 -0.66 2.85
N THR A 44 -8.74 -1.64 3.63
CA THR A 44 -9.38 -1.46 4.93
C THR A 44 -8.47 -1.94 6.06
N ALA A 45 -8.24 -1.11 7.06
CA ALA A 45 -7.56 -1.45 8.31
C ALA A 45 -8.56 -2.08 9.29
N GLN A 46 -8.41 -3.37 9.58
CA GLN A 46 -9.29 -4.10 10.49
C GLN A 46 -8.51 -5.13 11.31
N GLY A 47 -8.69 -5.11 12.63
CA GLY A 47 -8.17 -6.17 13.51
C GLY A 47 -6.64 -6.34 13.47
N GLY A 48 -5.89 -5.27 13.18
CA GLY A 48 -4.44 -5.31 13.04
C GLY A 48 -3.94 -5.68 11.63
N ARG A 49 -4.85 -5.89 10.68
CA ARG A 49 -4.56 -6.28 9.30
C ARG A 49 -5.07 -5.24 8.31
N TYR A 50 -4.43 -5.19 7.15
CA TYR A 50 -4.93 -4.48 5.98
C TYR A 50 -5.57 -5.50 5.03
N LEU A 51 -6.82 -5.24 4.64
CA LEU A 51 -7.60 -6.11 3.78
C LEU A 51 -7.94 -5.38 2.47
N THR A 52 -7.95 -6.10 1.35
CA THR A 52 -8.51 -5.60 0.09
C THR A 52 -10.04 -5.57 0.13
N ASP A 53 -10.70 -4.95 -0.85
CA ASP A 53 -12.17 -4.94 -0.93
C ASP A 53 -12.77 -6.35 -1.08
N TYR A 54 -11.94 -7.30 -1.55
CA TYR A 54 -12.27 -8.71 -1.68
C TYR A 54 -12.04 -9.53 -0.40
N GLY A 55 -11.57 -8.89 0.68
CA GLY A 55 -11.31 -9.53 1.98
C GLY A 55 -9.98 -10.28 2.07
N TYR A 56 -9.07 -10.11 1.12
CA TYR A 56 -7.72 -10.71 1.21
C TYR A 56 -6.80 -9.85 2.05
N GLU A 57 -5.99 -10.49 2.88
CA GLU A 57 -4.93 -9.81 3.62
C GLU A 57 -3.82 -9.34 2.66
N ILE A 58 -3.49 -8.05 2.74
CA ILE A 58 -2.41 -7.43 1.96
C ILE A 58 -1.26 -6.94 2.85
N GLY A 59 -1.45 -6.91 4.18
CA GLY A 59 -0.43 -6.57 5.15
C GLY A 59 -0.96 -6.44 6.57
N GLU A 60 -0.13 -5.87 7.45
CA GLU A 60 -0.43 -5.72 8.88
C GLU A 60 -0.01 -4.36 9.42
N HIS A 61 -0.65 -3.92 10.50
CA HIS A 61 -0.33 -2.66 11.17
C HIS A 61 1.12 -2.69 11.69
N GLY A 62 1.86 -1.62 11.50
CA GLY A 62 3.29 -1.52 11.83
C GLY A 62 4.24 -1.93 10.69
N ASP A 63 3.71 -2.50 9.60
CA ASP A 63 4.43 -2.79 8.36
C ASP A 63 3.82 -2.04 7.17
N GLU A 64 3.37 -0.79 7.40
CA GLU A 64 2.76 0.07 6.37
C GLU A 64 3.65 0.28 5.14
N PRO A 65 4.98 0.46 5.26
CA PRO A 65 5.84 0.60 4.08
C PRO A 65 5.77 -0.62 3.16
N ALA A 66 5.94 -1.84 3.68
CA ALA A 66 5.90 -3.02 2.83
C ALA A 66 4.47 -3.34 2.36
N THR A 67 3.45 -3.01 3.15
CA THR A 67 2.05 -3.06 2.71
C THR A 67 1.83 -2.16 1.50
N ALA A 68 2.32 -0.92 1.55
CA ALA A 68 2.22 0.03 0.45
C ALA A 68 3.03 -0.43 -0.78
N ASP A 69 4.18 -1.08 -0.62
CA ASP A 69 4.93 -1.69 -1.73
C ASP A 69 4.15 -2.80 -2.42
N ARG A 70 3.43 -3.63 -1.66
CA ARG A 70 2.56 -4.68 -2.22
C ARG A 70 1.42 -4.07 -3.02
N VAL A 71 0.74 -3.06 -2.46
CA VAL A 71 -0.37 -2.35 -3.14
C VAL A 71 0.12 -1.65 -4.40
N ALA A 72 1.22 -0.89 -4.33
CA ALA A 72 1.80 -0.21 -5.50
C ALA A 72 2.16 -1.19 -6.62
N PHE A 73 2.75 -2.35 -6.27
CA PHE A 73 3.04 -3.41 -7.21
C PHE A 73 1.77 -3.97 -7.88
N LEU A 74 0.71 -4.25 -7.11
CA LEU A 74 -0.56 -4.72 -7.66
C LEU A 74 -1.21 -3.70 -8.60
N LEU A 75 -1.03 -2.41 -8.32
CA LEU A 75 -1.51 -1.30 -9.15
C LEU A 75 -0.54 -0.93 -10.28
N GLY A 76 0.46 -1.77 -10.57
CA GLY A 76 1.32 -1.64 -11.74
C GLY A 76 2.40 -0.55 -11.64
N LEU A 77 2.66 -0.01 -10.44
CA LEU A 77 3.82 0.85 -10.24
C LEU A 77 5.08 -0.01 -10.11
N PRO A 78 6.17 0.38 -10.80
CA PRO A 78 7.45 -0.31 -10.65
C PRO A 78 7.91 -0.19 -9.19
N ARG A 79 8.32 -1.31 -8.59
CA ARG A 79 9.06 -1.25 -7.33
C ARG A 79 10.35 -0.48 -7.59
N GLU A 80 10.70 0.47 -6.73
CA GLU A 80 12.07 0.96 -6.72
C GLU A 80 12.98 -0.26 -6.60
N SER A 81 13.81 -0.48 -7.63
CA SER A 81 14.71 -1.61 -7.64
C SER A 81 15.68 -1.42 -6.49
N ILE A 82 15.58 -2.23 -5.44
CA ILE A 82 16.67 -2.36 -4.47
C ILE A 82 17.92 -2.70 -5.30
N PRO A 83 18.99 -1.89 -5.26
CA PRO A 83 20.21 -2.22 -5.96
C PRO A 83 20.64 -3.62 -5.54
N ARG A 84 20.75 -4.55 -6.49
CA ARG A 84 21.32 -5.86 -6.19
C ARG A 84 22.71 -5.60 -5.59
N PRO A 85 23.05 -6.16 -4.41
CA PRO A 85 24.39 -6.02 -3.88
C PRO A 85 25.36 -6.50 -4.95
N ALA A 86 26.35 -5.66 -5.27
CA ALA A 86 27.34 -5.96 -6.29
C ALA A 86 27.92 -7.35 -5.99
N GLU A 87 27.76 -8.26 -6.95
CA GLU A 87 28.33 -9.60 -6.86
C GLU A 87 29.85 -9.43 -6.74
N VAL A 88 30.39 -9.72 -5.54
CA VAL A 88 31.84 -9.71 -5.33
C VAL A 88 32.37 -10.94 -6.03
N VAL A 89 32.72 -10.78 -7.31
CA VAL A 89 33.46 -11.78 -8.06
C VAL A 89 34.82 -11.93 -7.36
N ARG A 90 35.04 -13.10 -6.77
CA ARG A 90 36.33 -13.52 -6.21
C ARG A 90 37.17 -14.17 -7.30
#